data_AF-A0A4V2N4W7-F1
#
_entry.id   AF-A0A4V2N4W7-F1
#
_cell.length_a   1.000
_cell.length_b   1.000
_cell.length_c   1.000
_cell.angle_alpha   90.00
_cell.angle_beta   90.00
_cell.angle_gamma   90.00
#
_symmetry.space_group_name_H-M   'P 1'
#
loop_
_entity.id
_entity.type
_entity.pdbx_description
1 polymer ?
#
loop_
_entity_poly.entity_id
_entity_poly.type
_entity_poly.pdbx_seq_one_letter_code
_entity_poly.pdbx_strand_id
1 'polypeptide(L)'
;MPNPSQIWLPQADIEDVMLCDFQGVLAFLGLDNNTPMPKGRKGKVKIKQLFRRSDPACAYHEGERARALIQTLDIDLIENTAPVPLSVIRKAVDFD
;
A
#
# COMPACT_ATOMS: atom_id res chain seq x y z
N MET A 1 -0.47 28.51 -2.81
CA MET A 1 -1.50 27.49 -2.54
C MET A 1 -0.91 26.14 -2.94
N PRO A 2 -0.99 25.08 -2.12
CA PRO A 2 -0.50 23.77 -2.53
C PRO A 2 -1.29 23.28 -3.76
N ASN A 3 -0.60 22.59 -4.66
CA ASN A 3 -1.20 21.97 -5.85
C ASN A 3 -2.33 21.02 -5.41
N PRO A 4 -3.55 21.07 -5.98
CA PRO A 4 -4.64 20.15 -5.63
C PRO A 4 -4.30 18.66 -5.85
N SER A 5 -3.26 18.34 -6.61
CA SER A 5 -2.69 16.98 -6.73
C SER A 5 -1.86 16.55 -5.50
N GLN A 6 -1.56 17.47 -4.59
CA GLN A 6 -0.76 17.27 -3.38
C GLN A 6 -1.54 17.69 -2.13
N ILE A 7 -2.76 17.16 -1.99
CA ILE A 7 -3.40 17.10 -0.68
C ILE A 7 -2.59 16.07 0.13
N TRP A 8 -1.64 16.56 0.92
CA TRP A 8 -0.99 15.75 1.95
C TRP A 8 -2.08 15.28 2.90
N LEU A 9 -2.55 14.04 2.75
CA LEU A 9 -3.44 13.44 3.73
C LEU A 9 -2.61 13.28 5.01
N PRO A 10 -2.92 13.99 6.13
CA PRO A 10 -2.07 14.00 7.32
C PRO A 10 -1.97 12.65 8.06
N GLN A 11 -2.41 11.54 7.45
CA GLN A 11 -2.66 10.24 8.09
C GLN A 11 -2.57 9.03 7.14
N ALA A 12 -1.90 9.12 5.99
CA ALA A 12 -1.70 7.92 5.16
C ALA A 12 -0.83 6.90 5.91
N ASP A 13 -1.38 5.71 6.19
CA ASP A 13 -0.62 4.61 6.80
C ASP A 13 0.22 3.88 5.73
N ILE A 14 1.13 3.02 6.16
CA ILE A 14 1.99 2.29 5.20
C ILE A 14 1.15 1.39 4.29
N GLU A 15 0.03 0.86 4.79
CA GLU A 15 -0.91 0.09 3.98
C GLU A 15 -1.63 0.94 2.91
N ASP A 16 -1.92 2.21 3.16
CA ASP A 16 -2.42 3.14 2.14
C ASP A 16 -1.41 3.31 1.00
N VAL A 17 -0.11 3.35 1.32
CA VAL A 17 0.98 3.40 0.33
C VAL A 17 1.10 2.08 -0.43
N MET A 18 0.98 0.94 0.24
CA MET A 18 0.98 -0.37 -0.44
C MET A 18 -0.19 -0.50 -1.43
N LEU A 19 -1.36 0.03 -1.09
CA LEU A 19 -2.56 -0.03 -1.92
C LEU A 19 -2.50 0.88 -3.17
N CYS A 20 -1.47 1.72 -3.31
CA CYS A 20 -1.19 2.42 -4.56
C CYS A 20 -0.90 1.43 -5.70
N ASP A 21 -0.23 0.31 -5.40
CA ASP A 21 -0.12 -0.84 -6.30
C ASP A 21 -1.15 -1.92 -5.93
N PHE A 22 -2.43 -1.60 -6.13
CA PHE A 22 -3.51 -2.53 -5.79
C PHE A 22 -3.42 -3.85 -6.55
N GLN A 23 -2.97 -3.84 -7.81
CA GLN A 23 -2.85 -5.06 -8.62
C GLN A 23 -1.71 -5.95 -8.10
N GLY A 24 -0.57 -5.38 -7.70
CA GLY A 24 0.50 -6.11 -7.02
C GLY A 24 0.02 -6.74 -5.71
N VAL A 25 -0.80 -6.03 -4.93
CA VAL A 25 -1.43 -6.57 -3.71
C VAL A 25 -2.35 -7.76 -4.02
N LEU A 26 -3.18 -7.68 -5.07
CA LEU A 26 -4.05 -8.79 -5.49
C LEU A 26 -3.22 -10.01 -5.94
N ALA A 27 -2.19 -9.78 -6.74
CA ALA A 27 -1.30 -10.83 -7.24
C ALA A 27 -0.57 -11.54 -6.09
N PHE A 28 -0.03 -10.79 -5.12
CA PHE A 28 0.61 -11.35 -3.93
C PHE A 28 -0.33 -12.26 -3.14
N LEU A 29 -1.61 -11.87 -3.05
CA LEU A 29 -2.63 -12.61 -2.33
C LEU A 29 -3.27 -13.73 -3.15
N GLY A 30 -2.89 -13.91 -4.42
CA GLY A 30 -3.51 -14.89 -5.33
C GLY A 30 -5.00 -14.61 -5.60
N LEU A 31 -5.42 -13.33 -5.52
CA LEU A 31 -6.79 -12.89 -5.77
C LEU A 31 -6.99 -12.55 -7.25
N ASP A 32 -8.24 -12.62 -7.72
CA ASP A 32 -8.61 -12.23 -9.09
C ASP A 32 -8.33 -10.73 -9.32
N ASN A 33 -7.75 -10.36 -10.46
CA ASN A 33 -7.42 -8.97 -10.80
C ASN A 33 -8.65 -8.04 -10.86
N ASN A 34 -9.85 -8.59 -11.06
CA ASN A 34 -11.12 -7.87 -11.02
C ASN A 34 -11.69 -7.74 -9.60
N THR A 35 -11.00 -8.26 -8.57
CA THR A 35 -11.43 -8.13 -7.18
C THR A 35 -11.59 -6.65 -6.84
N PRO A 36 -12.78 -6.21 -6.41
CA PRO A 36 -13.00 -4.80 -6.12
C PRO A 36 -12.27 -4.40 -4.84
N MET A 37 -11.72 -3.18 -4.87
CA MET A 37 -11.11 -2.53 -3.71
C MET A 37 -12.09 -2.57 -2.52
N PRO A 38 -11.67 -3.07 -1.35
CA PRO A 38 -12.56 -3.17 -0.21
C PRO A 38 -12.98 -1.80 0.33
N LYS A 39 -14.15 -1.76 0.98
CA LYS A 39 -14.71 -0.55 1.58
C LYS A 39 -14.03 -0.25 2.92
N GLY A 40 -13.68 1.00 3.14
CA GLY A 40 -13.07 1.47 4.39
C GLY A 40 -12.23 2.71 4.16
N ARG A 41 -12.09 3.56 5.18
CA ARG A 41 -11.30 4.81 5.08
C ARG A 41 -9.79 4.61 5.24
N LYS A 42 -9.34 3.50 5.86
CA LYS A 42 -7.92 3.26 6.18
C LYS A 42 -7.36 2.06 5.42
N GLY A 43 -6.12 2.16 4.95
CA GLY A 43 -5.42 1.11 4.21
C GLY A 43 -5.36 -0.20 4.99
N LYS A 44 -5.04 -0.12 6.29
CA LYS A 44 -5.02 -1.28 7.20
C LYS A 44 -6.31 -2.11 7.20
N VAL A 45 -7.47 -1.47 7.14
CA VAL A 45 -8.76 -2.19 7.12
C VAL A 45 -8.94 -2.93 5.81
N LYS A 46 -8.56 -2.30 4.69
CA LYS A 46 -8.65 -2.89 3.35
C LYS A 46 -7.71 -4.09 3.21
N ILE A 47 -6.43 -3.96 3.60
CA ILE A 47 -5.46 -5.05 3.57
C ILE A 47 -5.94 -6.25 4.39
N LYS A 48 -6.44 -6.02 5.63
CA LYS A 48 -7.01 -7.11 6.46
C LYS A 48 -8.18 -7.81 5.79
N GLN A 49 -9.03 -7.08 5.07
CA GLN A 49 -10.14 -7.68 4.32
C GLN A 49 -9.64 -8.50 3.13
N LEU A 50 -8.61 -8.05 2.41
CA LEU A 50 -8.02 -8.81 1.30
C LEU A 50 -7.35 -10.10 1.77
N PHE A 51 -6.54 -10.06 2.83
CA PHE A 51 -5.94 -11.25 3.42
C PHE A 51 -6.98 -12.28 3.87
N ARG A 52 -8.09 -11.83 4.47
CA ARG A 52 -9.20 -12.73 4.84
C ARG A 52 -9.93 -13.31 3.63
N ARG A 53 -9.93 -12.61 2.49
CA ARG A 53 -10.53 -13.11 1.24
C ARG A 53 -9.64 -14.13 0.57
N SER A 54 -8.31 -13.96 0.62
CA SER A 54 -7.38 -14.92 0.02
C SER A 54 -7.31 -16.20 0.84
N ASP A 55 -7.23 -16.07 2.18
CA ASP A 55 -7.28 -17.21 3.07
C ASP A 55 -7.93 -16.80 4.41
N PRO A 56 -9.13 -17.33 4.73
CA PRO A 56 -9.84 -17.03 5.98
C PRO A 56 -9.06 -17.37 7.26
N ALA A 57 -8.12 -18.32 7.21
CA ALA A 57 -7.26 -18.68 8.33
C ALA A 57 -6.03 -17.74 8.47
N CYS A 58 -5.81 -16.87 7.49
CA CYS A 58 -4.58 -16.12 7.30
C CYS A 58 -4.77 -14.67 7.74
N ALA A 59 -4.56 -14.40 9.03
CA ALA A 59 -4.62 -13.04 9.54
C ALA A 59 -3.42 -12.21 9.06
N TYR A 60 -3.67 -10.99 8.57
CA TYR A 60 -2.60 -10.03 8.31
C TYR A 60 -1.95 -9.59 9.64
N HIS A 61 -0.65 -9.87 9.78
CA HIS A 61 0.19 -9.42 10.88
C HIS A 61 1.16 -8.35 10.37
N GLU A 62 1.07 -7.17 10.99
CA GLU A 62 1.96 -6.03 10.71
C GLU A 62 3.42 -6.42 10.99
N GLY A 63 4.33 -5.98 10.12
CA GLY A 63 5.77 -6.27 10.22
C GLY A 63 6.18 -7.62 9.66
N GLU A 64 5.45 -8.70 9.94
CA GLU A 64 5.81 -10.05 9.46
C GLU A 64 5.49 -10.22 7.97
N ARG A 65 4.25 -9.93 7.58
CA ARG A 65 3.78 -10.13 6.19
C ARG A 65 3.93 -8.90 5.32
N ALA A 66 4.05 -7.73 5.96
CA ALA A 66 4.29 -6.46 5.29
C ALA A 66 5.57 -6.52 4.43
N ARG A 67 6.65 -7.11 4.95
CA ARG A 67 7.93 -7.18 4.21
C ARG A 67 7.81 -7.98 2.92
N ALA A 68 7.23 -9.19 3.00
CA ALA A 68 7.07 -10.05 1.83
C ALA A 68 6.16 -9.39 0.78
N LEU A 69 5.09 -8.72 1.22
CA LEU A 69 4.22 -7.96 0.33
C LEU A 69 4.95 -6.81 -0.35
N ILE A 70 5.64 -5.95 0.41
CA ILE A 70 6.36 -4.79 -0.15
C ILE A 70 7.38 -5.21 -1.22
N GLN A 71 8.05 -6.35 -1.03
CA GLN A 71 9.05 -6.86 -1.98
C GLN A 71 8.47 -7.24 -3.35
N THR A 72 7.15 -7.42 -3.46
CA THR A 72 6.49 -7.77 -4.72
C THR A 72 5.80 -6.58 -5.38
N LEU A 73 5.78 -5.40 -4.74
CA LEU A 73 5.07 -4.23 -5.26
C LEU A 73 5.92 -3.43 -6.24
N ASP A 74 5.25 -2.77 -7.18
CA ASP A 74 5.85 -1.81 -8.10
C ASP A 74 6.18 -0.50 -7.36
N ILE A 75 7.45 -0.35 -6.98
CA ILE A 75 7.94 0.82 -6.25
C ILE A 75 7.88 2.09 -7.11
N ASP A 76 8.11 1.99 -8.42
CA ASP A 76 8.07 3.15 -9.32
C ASP A 76 6.62 3.67 -9.43
N LEU A 77 5.63 2.78 -9.51
CA LEU A 77 4.22 3.15 -9.46
C LEU A 77 3.85 3.81 -8.13
N ILE A 78 4.30 3.24 -7.01
CA ILE A 78 4.03 3.76 -5.67
C ILE A 78 4.65 5.15 -5.48
N GLU A 79 5.91 5.37 -5.89
CA GLU A 79 6.56 6.69 -5.77
C GLU A 79 5.80 7.79 -6.53
N ASN A 80 5.18 7.45 -7.67
CA ASN A 80 4.45 8.41 -8.50
C ASN A 80 3.02 8.70 -8.01
N THR A 81 2.42 7.80 -7.24
CA THR A 81 0.99 7.86 -6.87
C THR A 81 0.73 7.99 -5.38
N ALA A 82 1.74 7.75 -4.53
CA ALA A 82 1.60 7.82 -3.09
C ALA A 82 1.20 9.23 -2.62
N PRO A 83 0.33 9.33 -1.61
CA PRO A 83 -0.08 10.62 -1.02
C PRO A 83 1.00 11.25 -0.14
N VAL A 84 2.21 10.69 -0.12
CA VAL A 84 3.38 11.12 0.66
C VAL A 84 4.60 11.23 -0.26
N PRO A 85 5.54 12.15 -0.01
CA PRO A 85 6.64 12.41 -0.93
C PRO A 85 7.77 11.43 -0.67
N LEU A 86 7.63 10.20 -1.15
CA LEU A 86 8.63 9.15 -0.95
C LEU A 86 10.00 9.54 -1.53
N SER A 87 10.02 10.29 -2.63
CA SER A 87 11.25 10.82 -3.25
C SER A 87 12.02 11.79 -2.34
N VAL A 88 11.34 12.52 -1.45
CA VAL A 88 11.98 13.39 -0.46
C VAL A 88 12.59 12.56 0.67
N ILE A 89 11.91 11.49 1.09
CA ILE A 89 12.43 10.55 2.08
C ILE A 89 13.69 9.88 1.53
N ARG A 90 13.65 9.36 0.30
CA ARG A 90 14.79 8.68 -0.34
C ARG A 90 16.06 9.52 -0.30
N LYS A 91 15.96 10.80 -0.71
CA LYS A 91 17.08 11.77 -0.64
C LYS A 91 17.62 12.00 0.77
N ALA A 92 16.82 11.78 1.81
CA ALA A 92 17.22 11.94 3.20
C ALA A 92 17.81 10.64 3.81
N VAL A 93 17.55 9.47 3.21
CA VAL A 93 18.11 8.17 3.65
C VAL A 93 19.30 7.74 2.82
N ASP A 94 19.51 8.34 1.64
CA ASP A 94 20.78 8.29 0.93
C ASP A 94 21.84 9.06 1.76
N PHE A 95 22.31 8.43 2.85
CA PHE A 95 23.52 8.84 3.54
C PHE A 95 24.71 8.45 2.65
N ASP A 96 25.56 9.43 2.32
CA ASP A 96 26.97 9.17 1.98
C ASP A 96 27.69 8.45 3.13
#